data_AF-A0A9P8VUT4-F1
#
_entry.id   AF-A0A9P8VUT4-F1
#
_cell.length_a   1.000
_cell.length_b   1.000
_cell.length_c   1.000
_cell.angle_alpha   90.00
_cell.angle_beta   90.00
_cell.angle_gamma   90.00
#
_symmetry.space_group_name_H-M   'P 1'
#
loop_
_entity.id
_entity.type
_entity.pdbx_description
1 polymer ?
#
loop_
_entity_poly.entity_id
_entity_poly.type
_entity_poly.pdbx_seq_one_letter_code
_entity_poly.pdbx_strand_id
1 'polypeptide(L)'
;MDLKQTGSAVSAAPSHRSSQAKRSQVPRACQRCKTLRRGCSEFRPCRRCIDAGASEQCVAQSAISTMPWLPTDPLAPDMKNLFQRMTELAPIHVIDHCAERFFVKLYPTIPILTRGYFSHLKVTIASTSEWAFEAYCVLAAMCAQVLLQAEDPDDLVLQSIIPEKNATYGQTMLDLAVAAHQTIPRSVKPTLNQCLLTFFLYACQARLSRHSQAFIFLREATTLFHLLRFDELDGVLKQLASRLFWVLVISERSHAIRYRRPITLQVTNDTPALDTSDPSLAGFWCLVDLFRPVDTSFVAALNHELLATPPPLSSLDYVETTINTALKPTLRLHDTQKANLRITQSWLRVIIWKLRLHLGYLSETADQHSLTYRYPIEVAKDLTLSTRDLPIDSVRVHGIGLTEKLYDIASAVVDVLARVPMVPSSPQGLAIGTSPEDDLSYIRNLIVTLPGGVDIYDSLLVKHIRQALPHTAPA
;
A
#
# COMPACT_ATOMS: atom_id res chain seq x y z
N MET A 1 18.23 -53.47 55.65
CA MET A 1 19.48 -53.21 56.38
C MET A 1 20.22 -52.11 55.63
N ASP A 2 20.51 -51.05 56.37
CA ASP A 2 21.66 -50.12 56.34
C ASP A 2 22.36 -49.85 54.98
N LEU A 3 22.37 -48.62 54.46
CA LEU A 3 23.00 -47.35 54.92
C LEU A 3 24.52 -47.24 54.69
N LYS A 4 24.91 -46.28 53.82
CA LYS A 4 26.17 -45.46 53.89
C LYS A 4 27.49 -46.27 53.77
N GLN A 5 28.74 -45.75 53.79
CA GLN A 5 29.46 -44.53 53.33
C GLN A 5 30.96 -44.98 53.18
N THR A 6 31.93 -44.37 52.48
CA THR A 6 32.10 -43.07 51.77
C THR A 6 33.21 -43.22 50.71
N GLY A 7 33.45 -42.24 49.82
CA GLY A 7 34.68 -42.19 49.00
C GLY A 7 34.95 -40.86 48.31
N SER A 8 35.87 -40.05 48.87
CA SER A 8 36.30 -38.77 48.29
C SER A 8 37.82 -38.81 48.04
N ALA A 9 38.26 -38.42 46.84
CA ALA A 9 39.65 -38.07 46.55
C ALA A 9 39.75 -37.18 45.31
N VAL A 10 40.58 -36.13 45.38
CA VAL A 10 40.82 -35.13 44.34
C VAL A 10 42.16 -35.42 43.64
N SER A 11 42.26 -35.27 42.31
CA SER A 11 43.47 -34.75 41.65
C SER A 11 43.31 -34.43 40.16
N ALA A 12 44.08 -33.43 39.71
CA ALA A 12 44.55 -33.16 38.34
C ALA A 12 43.50 -32.92 37.21
N ALA A 13 43.22 -31.63 36.95
CA ALA A 13 42.61 -31.17 35.70
C ALA A 13 43.61 -31.24 34.52
N PRO A 14 43.18 -31.64 33.30
CA PRO A 14 44.02 -31.55 32.10
C PRO A 14 44.13 -30.10 31.62
N SER A 15 45.35 -29.70 31.22
CA SER A 15 45.60 -28.36 30.66
C SER A 15 44.99 -28.21 29.27
N HIS A 16 43.80 -27.61 29.19
CA HIS A 16 43.23 -27.18 27.92
C HIS A 16 44.15 -26.18 27.23
N ARG A 17 44.89 -26.64 26.21
CA ARG A 17 45.49 -25.78 25.19
C ARG A 17 44.36 -24.98 24.56
N SER A 18 44.27 -23.70 24.90
CA SER A 18 43.27 -22.80 24.30
C SER A 18 43.49 -22.77 22.80
N SER A 19 42.56 -23.32 22.03
CA SER A 19 42.47 -23.06 20.60
C SER A 19 42.36 -21.54 20.45
N GLN A 20 43.34 -20.93 19.77
CA GLN A 20 43.31 -19.49 19.55
C GLN A 20 42.03 -19.16 18.79
N ALA A 21 41.08 -18.52 19.47
CA ALA A 21 39.84 -18.08 18.86
C ALA A 21 40.20 -17.25 17.62
N LYS A 22 39.76 -17.70 16.44
CA LYS A 22 39.98 -16.98 15.19
C LYS A 22 39.51 -15.54 15.41
N ARG A 23 40.42 -14.57 15.25
CA ARG A 23 40.11 -13.14 15.44
C ARG A 23 38.84 -12.84 14.64
N SER A 24 37.77 -12.42 15.32
CA SER A 24 36.59 -11.89 14.64
C SER A 24 37.04 -10.69 13.81
N GLN A 25 37.04 -10.87 12.49
CA GLN A 25 37.31 -9.79 11.55
C GLN A 25 36.07 -8.93 11.48
N VAL A 26 35.99 -7.95 12.38
CA VAL A 26 34.92 -6.95 12.33
C VAL A 26 35.07 -6.14 11.04
N PRO A 27 33.99 -5.85 10.29
CA PRO A 27 34.09 -5.22 8.96
C PRO A 27 34.84 -3.89 8.97
N ARG A 28 34.77 -3.14 10.08
CA ARG A 28 35.56 -1.92 10.33
C ARG A 28 35.97 -1.85 11.81
N ALA A 29 37.26 -1.77 12.09
CA ALA A 29 37.76 -1.43 13.42
C ALA A 29 37.52 0.06 13.74
N CYS A 30 37.35 0.42 15.03
CA CYS A 30 37.36 1.83 15.43
C CYS A 30 38.75 2.45 15.26
N GLN A 31 38.81 3.78 15.14
CA GLN A 31 40.06 4.49 14.83
C GLN A 31 41.16 4.20 15.87
N ARG A 32 40.81 4.24 17.17
CA ARG A 32 41.73 3.93 18.28
C ARG A 32 42.31 2.50 18.20
N CYS A 33 41.48 1.49 17.93
CA CYS A 33 41.96 0.11 17.77
C CYS A 33 42.85 -0.06 16.52
N LYS A 34 42.54 0.66 15.44
CA LYS A 34 43.32 0.68 14.19
C LYS A 34 44.70 1.29 14.41
N THR A 35 44.80 2.46 15.04
CA THR A 35 46.08 3.10 15.41
C THR A 35 46.94 2.20 16.28
N LEU A 36 46.34 1.54 17.28
CA LEU A 36 47.04 0.60 18.17
C LEU A 36 47.36 -0.76 17.52
N ARG A 37 46.89 -1.01 16.28
CA ARG A 37 47.00 -2.31 15.56
C ARG A 37 46.51 -3.51 16.41
N ARG A 38 45.43 -3.33 17.17
CA ARG A 38 44.81 -4.38 18.00
C ARG A 38 43.40 -4.73 17.52
N GLY A 39 42.94 -5.93 17.91
CA GLY A 39 41.57 -6.38 17.63
C GLY A 39 40.51 -5.43 18.21
N CYS A 40 39.39 -5.32 17.51
CA CYS A 40 38.25 -4.46 17.81
C CYS A 40 36.97 -5.31 17.83
N SER A 41 35.96 -4.93 18.62
CA SER A 41 34.63 -5.55 18.59
C SER A 41 33.67 -4.78 17.67
N GLU A 42 32.52 -5.35 17.34
CA GLU A 42 31.54 -4.76 16.42
C GLU A 42 30.81 -3.56 17.06
N PHE A 43 30.48 -3.66 18.35
CA PHE A 43 29.81 -2.61 19.13
C PHE A 43 30.63 -1.31 19.24
N ARG A 44 29.93 -0.19 19.48
CA ARG A 44 30.51 1.14 19.75
C ARG A 44 29.86 1.73 21.02
N PRO A 45 30.65 2.19 22.02
CA PRO A 45 32.09 1.99 22.17
C PRO A 45 32.47 0.50 22.18
N CYS A 46 33.59 0.17 21.54
CA CYS A 46 34.06 -1.21 21.44
C CYS A 46 34.59 -1.67 22.81
N ARG A 47 34.52 -2.98 23.10
CA ARG A 47 34.86 -3.54 24.42
C ARG A 47 36.23 -3.06 24.90
N ARG A 48 37.24 -3.12 24.03
CA ARG A 48 38.62 -2.67 24.30
C ARG A 48 38.78 -1.16 24.58
N CYS A 49 37.83 -0.33 24.15
CA CYS A 49 37.82 1.09 24.52
C CYS A 49 37.13 1.31 25.87
N ILE A 50 36.08 0.55 26.18
CA ILE A 50 35.44 0.52 27.50
C ILE A 50 36.44 0.03 28.56
N ASP A 51 37.05 -1.15 28.34
CA ASP A 51 38.02 -1.77 29.24
C ASP A 51 39.27 -0.88 29.50
N ALA A 52 39.53 0.09 28.62
CA ALA A 52 40.65 1.01 28.69
C ALA A 52 40.25 2.44 29.13
N GLY A 53 39.04 2.62 29.69
CA GLY A 53 38.55 3.93 30.17
C GLY A 53 38.42 5.01 29.09
N ALA A 54 38.36 4.62 27.82
CA ALA A 54 38.51 5.51 26.66
C ALA A 54 37.33 5.35 25.69
N SER A 55 36.13 5.19 26.24
CA SER A 55 34.86 5.06 25.49
C SER A 55 34.64 6.23 24.53
N GLU A 56 34.88 7.47 25.01
CA GLU A 56 34.84 8.73 24.23
C GLU A 56 35.71 8.69 22.97
N GLN A 57 36.85 7.99 23.03
CA GLN A 57 37.80 7.88 21.92
C GLN A 57 37.44 6.77 20.93
N CYS A 58 36.30 6.09 21.10
CA CYS A 58 35.90 4.95 20.29
C CYS A 58 35.15 5.33 19.01
N VAL A 59 35.67 6.33 18.29
CA VAL A 59 35.08 6.80 17.03
C VAL A 59 35.19 5.68 15.98
N ALA A 60 34.06 5.25 15.43
CA ALA A 60 34.06 4.48 14.19
C ALA A 60 34.71 5.32 13.08
N GLN A 61 35.32 4.72 12.05
CA GLN A 61 35.72 5.53 10.89
C GLN A 61 34.45 6.16 10.30
N SER A 62 34.27 7.46 10.53
CA SER A 62 33.38 8.29 9.75
C SER A 62 33.86 8.15 8.30
N ALA A 63 33.06 7.47 7.51
CA ALA A 63 33.21 7.57 6.08
C ALA A 63 32.70 8.96 5.70
N ILE A 64 33.60 9.95 5.81
CA ILE A 64 33.69 11.01 4.80
C ILE A 64 34.31 10.37 3.54
N SER A 65 33.67 9.29 3.08
CA SER A 65 33.60 9.00 1.67
C SER A 65 32.50 9.90 1.17
N THR A 66 32.82 10.66 0.13
CA THR A 66 31.86 11.31 -0.75
C THR A 66 30.92 10.26 -1.36
N MET A 67 29.92 9.87 -0.60
CA MET A 67 28.66 9.37 -1.15
C MET A 67 28.09 10.50 -2.02
N PRO A 68 27.67 10.25 -3.27
CA PRO A 68 27.07 11.29 -4.14
C PRO A 68 25.73 11.86 -3.64
N TRP A 69 25.31 11.51 -2.42
CA TRP A 69 23.97 11.69 -1.88
C TRP A 69 24.03 12.30 -0.47
N LEU A 70 24.65 13.48 -0.37
CA LEU A 70 24.46 14.49 0.69
C LEU A 70 25.35 15.70 0.35
N PRO A 71 24.80 16.84 -0.12
CA PRO A 71 25.57 18.05 -0.34
C PRO A 71 26.07 18.62 0.99
N THR A 72 27.38 18.70 1.18
CA THR A 72 28.01 19.44 2.29
C THR A 72 28.48 20.81 1.84
N ASP A 73 27.54 21.76 1.75
CA ASP A 73 27.71 23.18 2.07
C ASP A 73 26.32 23.87 2.02
N PRO A 74 26.10 25.05 2.64
CA PRO A 74 24.81 25.73 2.69
C PRO A 74 24.51 26.44 1.36
N LEU A 75 24.38 25.65 0.31
CA LEU A 75 23.80 26.04 -0.95
C LEU A 75 22.30 26.33 -0.76
N ALA A 76 21.84 27.50 -1.22
CA ALA A 76 20.41 27.83 -1.31
C ALA A 76 19.90 28.03 -2.78
N PRO A 77 20.17 27.13 -3.76
CA PRO A 77 20.20 27.49 -5.17
C PRO A 77 19.43 26.48 -6.04
N ASP A 78 18.19 26.13 -5.64
CA ASP A 78 17.23 25.50 -6.55
C ASP A 78 15.78 25.79 -6.17
N MET A 79 15.45 25.86 -4.86
CA MET A 79 14.08 26.14 -4.38
C MET A 79 13.38 27.32 -5.07
N LYS A 80 14.08 28.44 -5.34
CA LYS A 80 13.49 29.59 -6.06
C LYS A 80 13.19 29.26 -7.53
N ASN A 81 14.06 28.50 -8.19
CA ASN A 81 13.87 28.05 -9.58
C ASN A 81 12.71 27.03 -9.64
N LEU A 82 12.72 26.03 -8.75
CA LEU A 82 11.63 25.06 -8.60
C LEU A 82 10.29 25.72 -8.29
N PHE A 83 10.24 26.72 -7.39
CA PHE A 83 9.02 27.45 -7.09
C PHE A 83 8.51 28.26 -8.29
N GLN A 84 9.41 28.92 -9.04
CA GLN A 84 9.06 29.59 -10.28
C GLN A 84 8.50 28.60 -11.31
N ARG A 85 9.20 27.48 -11.56
CA ARG A 85 8.75 26.43 -12.49
C ARG A 85 7.43 25.79 -12.06
N MET A 86 7.20 25.62 -10.76
CA MET A 86 5.91 25.15 -10.25
C MET A 86 4.81 26.19 -10.48
N THR A 87 5.13 27.48 -10.39
CA THR A 87 4.19 28.58 -10.69
C THR A 87 3.85 28.66 -12.18
N GLU A 88 4.81 28.39 -13.06
CA GLU A 88 4.61 28.30 -14.52
C GLU A 88 3.82 27.03 -14.91
N LEU A 89 4.01 25.92 -14.19
CA LEU A 89 3.43 24.61 -14.53
C LEU A 89 2.09 24.32 -13.86
N ALA A 90 1.81 24.90 -12.68
CA ALA A 90 0.54 24.75 -11.98
C ALA A 90 -0.07 26.13 -11.63
N PRO A 91 -0.33 27.01 -12.62
CA PRO A 91 -0.93 28.32 -12.37
C PRO A 91 -2.32 28.20 -11.72
N ILE A 92 -2.76 29.26 -11.05
CA ILE A 92 -3.95 29.24 -10.17
C ILE A 92 -5.21 28.71 -10.88
N HIS A 93 -5.41 28.98 -12.18
CA HIS A 93 -6.58 28.46 -12.92
C HIS A 93 -6.53 26.94 -13.14
N VAL A 94 -5.33 26.37 -13.33
CA VAL A 94 -5.13 24.91 -13.38
C VAL A 94 -5.37 24.30 -12.00
N ILE A 95 -4.87 24.94 -10.94
CA ILE A 95 -5.09 24.51 -9.56
C ILE A 95 -6.58 24.49 -9.21
N ASP A 96 -7.31 25.56 -9.56
CA ASP A 96 -8.75 25.66 -9.27
C ASP A 96 -9.56 24.64 -10.09
N HIS A 97 -9.24 24.44 -11.36
CA HIS A 97 -9.88 23.39 -12.16
C HIS A 97 -9.63 21.99 -11.57
N CYS A 98 -8.36 21.66 -11.30
CA CYS A 98 -8.01 20.36 -10.73
C CYS A 98 -8.64 20.14 -9.35
N ALA A 99 -8.78 21.18 -8.53
CA ALA A 99 -9.45 21.10 -7.24
C ALA A 99 -10.94 20.76 -7.37
N GLU A 100 -11.68 21.40 -8.29
CA GLU A 100 -13.08 21.04 -8.55
C GLU A 100 -13.22 19.57 -8.98
N ARG A 101 -12.35 19.12 -9.88
CA ARG A 101 -12.31 17.73 -10.35
C ARG A 101 -11.94 16.75 -9.24
N PHE A 102 -10.97 17.09 -8.38
CA PHE A 102 -10.63 16.33 -7.18
C PHE A 102 -11.84 16.17 -6.24
N PHE A 103 -12.55 17.26 -5.95
CA PHE A 103 -13.72 17.22 -5.06
C PHE A 103 -14.89 16.42 -5.64
N VAL A 104 -15.07 16.39 -6.95
CA VAL A 104 -16.13 15.62 -7.61
C VAL A 104 -15.77 14.14 -7.79
N LYS A 105 -14.51 13.83 -8.16
CA LYS A 105 -14.11 12.48 -8.62
C LYS A 105 -13.33 11.67 -7.60
N LEU A 106 -12.49 12.30 -6.77
CA LEU A 106 -11.52 11.62 -5.90
C LEU A 106 -11.85 11.75 -4.40
N TYR A 107 -12.36 12.90 -3.95
CA TYR A 107 -12.72 13.14 -2.55
C TYR A 107 -13.66 12.07 -1.92
N PRO A 108 -14.66 11.49 -2.63
CA PRO A 108 -15.54 10.45 -2.05
C PRO A 108 -14.84 9.13 -1.66
N THR A 109 -13.56 8.95 -2.02
CA THR A 109 -12.72 7.80 -1.63
C THR A 109 -11.36 8.21 -1.04
N ILE A 110 -10.89 9.43 -1.32
CA ILE A 110 -9.62 9.99 -0.85
C ILE A 110 -9.85 11.39 -0.21
N PRO A 111 -10.55 11.49 0.94
CA PRO A 111 -10.98 12.78 1.52
C PRO A 111 -9.88 13.50 2.32
N ILE A 112 -8.65 13.55 1.77
CA ILE A 112 -7.44 14.09 2.43
C ILE A 112 -7.18 15.58 2.17
N LEU A 113 -8.04 16.22 1.38
CA LEU A 113 -8.15 17.68 1.27
C LEU A 113 -9.63 18.06 1.44
N THR A 114 -9.93 19.14 2.16
CA THR A 114 -11.27 19.74 2.21
C THR A 114 -11.28 21.06 1.45
N ARG A 115 -12.44 21.56 1.01
CA ARG A 115 -12.55 22.88 0.38
C ARG A 115 -12.03 24.02 1.28
N GLY A 116 -12.23 23.91 2.59
CA GLY A 116 -11.66 24.83 3.57
C GLY A 116 -10.14 24.77 3.63
N TYR A 117 -9.55 23.57 3.68
CA TYR A 117 -8.08 23.42 3.73
C TYR A 117 -7.42 23.80 2.40
N PHE A 118 -8.03 23.49 1.26
CA PHE A 118 -7.61 23.96 -0.06
C PHE A 118 -7.57 25.50 -0.11
N SER A 119 -8.62 26.16 0.40
CA SER A 119 -8.67 27.63 0.48
C SER A 119 -7.54 28.19 1.37
N HIS A 120 -7.25 27.53 2.50
CA HIS A 120 -6.11 27.86 3.35
C HIS A 120 -4.77 27.72 2.62
N LEU A 121 -4.54 26.62 1.87
CA LEU A 121 -3.31 26.42 1.09
C LEU A 121 -3.14 27.52 0.02
N LYS A 122 -4.21 27.94 -0.67
CA LYS A 122 -4.17 29.08 -1.61
C LYS A 122 -3.77 30.39 -0.94
N VAL A 123 -4.32 30.70 0.24
CA VAL A 123 -3.95 31.89 1.02
C VAL A 123 -2.49 31.83 1.45
N THR A 124 -2.01 30.67 1.91
CA THR A 124 -0.61 30.46 2.29
C THR A 124 0.35 30.66 1.11
N ILE A 125 0.00 30.18 -0.09
CA ILE A 125 0.78 30.40 -1.33
C ILE A 125 0.83 31.89 -1.73
N ALA A 126 -0.26 32.62 -1.55
CA ALA A 126 -0.31 34.06 -1.86
C ALA A 126 0.43 34.94 -0.83
N SER A 127 0.87 34.35 0.30
CA SER A 127 1.60 35.04 1.36
C SER A 127 3.11 34.83 1.25
N THR A 128 3.90 35.72 1.83
CA THR A 128 5.36 35.55 1.98
C THR A 128 5.73 34.60 3.14
N SER A 129 4.94 33.55 3.35
CA SER A 129 5.16 32.56 4.42
C SER A 129 6.24 31.56 4.03
N GLU A 130 7.04 31.10 5.01
CA GLU A 130 7.98 29.99 4.83
C GLU A 130 7.27 28.69 4.37
N TRP A 131 5.99 28.52 4.72
CA TRP A 131 5.16 27.37 4.37
C TRP A 131 4.58 27.44 2.95
N ALA A 132 4.75 28.56 2.23
CA ALA A 132 4.21 28.74 0.88
C ALA A 132 4.75 27.69 -0.11
N PHE A 133 6.02 27.30 0.02
CA PHE A 133 6.64 26.27 -0.83
C PHE A 133 6.00 24.89 -0.63
N GLU A 134 5.83 24.45 0.62
CA GLU A 134 5.17 23.16 0.91
C GLU A 134 3.71 23.14 0.45
N ALA A 135 2.98 24.24 0.70
CA ALA A 135 1.61 24.37 0.25
C ALA A 135 1.51 24.28 -1.29
N TYR A 136 2.44 24.90 -2.02
CA TYR A 136 2.51 24.79 -3.47
C TYR A 136 2.77 23.37 -3.94
N CYS A 137 3.72 22.66 -3.31
CA CYS A 137 4.04 21.28 -3.64
C CYS A 137 2.80 20.36 -3.47
N VAL A 138 2.02 20.53 -2.39
CA VAL A 138 0.78 19.78 -2.17
C VAL A 138 -0.23 20.04 -3.29
N LEU A 139 -0.46 21.29 -3.68
CA LEU A 139 -1.42 21.61 -4.75
C LEU A 139 -0.93 21.12 -6.13
N ALA A 140 0.36 21.24 -6.44
CA ALA A 140 0.95 20.71 -7.67
C ALA A 140 0.85 19.18 -7.74
N ALA A 141 1.15 18.47 -6.65
CA ALA A 141 1.04 17.01 -6.60
C ALA A 141 -0.43 16.51 -6.67
N MET A 142 -1.38 17.27 -6.09
CA MET A 142 -2.82 17.05 -6.26
C MET A 142 -3.25 17.23 -7.73
N CYS A 143 -2.81 18.29 -8.39
CA CYS A 143 -3.08 18.53 -9.82
C CYS A 143 -2.51 17.39 -10.68
N ALA A 144 -1.28 16.95 -10.41
CA ALA A 144 -0.68 15.80 -11.08
C ALA A 144 -1.53 14.52 -10.90
N GLN A 145 -2.05 14.26 -9.69
CA GLN A 145 -2.94 13.10 -9.48
C GLN A 145 -4.21 13.21 -10.32
N VAL A 146 -4.87 14.38 -10.32
CA VAL A 146 -6.11 14.61 -11.09
C VAL A 146 -5.87 14.39 -12.59
N LEU A 147 -4.84 15.02 -13.15
CA LEU A 147 -4.47 14.91 -14.57
C LEU A 147 -4.11 13.46 -14.98
N LEU A 148 -3.58 12.66 -14.07
CA LEU A 148 -3.22 11.26 -14.33
C LEU A 148 -4.38 10.28 -14.09
N GLN A 149 -5.33 10.59 -13.22
CA GLN A 149 -6.33 9.63 -12.71
C GLN A 149 -7.79 9.98 -13.03
N ALA A 150 -8.18 11.25 -13.01
CA ALA A 150 -9.59 11.67 -12.95
C ALA A 150 -10.15 12.30 -14.24
N GLU A 151 -9.27 12.67 -15.18
CA GLU A 151 -9.64 13.36 -16.42
C GLU A 151 -9.59 12.44 -17.65
N ASP A 152 -10.49 12.69 -18.61
CA ASP A 152 -10.41 12.09 -19.94
C ASP A 152 -9.18 12.63 -20.71
N PRO A 153 -8.47 11.82 -21.52
CA PRO A 153 -7.10 12.13 -21.95
C PRO A 153 -6.85 13.47 -22.66
N ASP A 154 -7.87 14.02 -23.32
CA ASP A 154 -7.79 15.19 -24.20
C ASP A 154 -8.70 16.38 -23.77
N ASP A 155 -9.56 16.23 -22.75
CA ASP A 155 -10.63 17.20 -22.44
C ASP A 155 -10.09 18.61 -22.09
N LEU A 156 -9.03 18.69 -21.29
CA LEU A 156 -8.49 19.98 -20.81
C LEU A 156 -7.65 20.72 -21.86
N VAL A 157 -7.10 20.00 -22.83
CA VAL A 157 -6.41 20.59 -23.99
C VAL A 157 -7.42 21.26 -24.91
N LEU A 158 -8.56 20.59 -25.17
CA LEU A 158 -9.65 21.14 -25.96
C LEU A 158 -10.27 22.38 -25.30
N GLN A 159 -10.31 22.41 -23.96
CA GLN A 159 -10.75 23.57 -23.18
C GLN A 159 -9.66 24.66 -23.02
N SER A 160 -8.45 24.47 -23.58
CA SER A 160 -7.30 25.39 -23.46
C SER A 160 -6.88 25.71 -22.02
N ILE A 161 -7.13 24.79 -21.08
CA ILE A 161 -6.78 24.95 -19.66
C ILE A 161 -5.30 24.64 -19.43
N ILE A 162 -4.77 23.67 -20.19
CA ILE A 162 -3.37 23.21 -20.15
C ILE A 162 -2.79 23.13 -21.58
N PRO A 163 -1.46 23.23 -21.76
CA PRO A 163 -0.82 23.34 -23.09
C PRO A 163 -0.63 22.00 -23.83
N GLU A 164 -0.75 20.86 -23.15
CA GLU A 164 -0.49 19.53 -23.71
C GLU A 164 -1.37 18.47 -23.05
N LYS A 165 -1.43 17.25 -23.61
CA LYS A 165 -2.29 16.16 -23.11
C LYS A 165 -2.14 15.90 -21.61
N ASN A 166 -3.25 15.62 -20.94
CA ASN A 166 -3.34 15.44 -19.48
C ASN A 166 -2.27 14.49 -18.93
N ALA A 167 -2.05 13.36 -19.62
CA ALA A 167 -1.08 12.35 -19.22
C ALA A 167 0.40 12.80 -19.33
N THR A 168 0.73 13.72 -20.25
CA THR A 168 2.08 14.29 -20.37
C THR A 168 2.27 15.40 -19.34
N TYR A 169 1.31 16.33 -19.27
CA TYR A 169 1.37 17.47 -18.34
C TYR A 169 1.41 17.00 -16.88
N GLY A 170 0.58 16.01 -16.53
CA GLY A 170 0.58 15.40 -15.20
C GLY A 170 1.87 14.65 -14.86
N GLN A 171 2.58 14.09 -15.85
CA GLN A 171 3.92 13.51 -15.63
C GLN A 171 4.98 14.58 -15.42
N THR A 172 5.02 15.63 -16.25
CA THR A 172 5.91 16.78 -16.07
C THR A 172 5.73 17.41 -14.68
N MET A 173 4.48 17.52 -14.23
CA MET A 173 4.13 18.07 -12.92
C MET A 173 4.49 17.13 -11.76
N LEU A 174 4.31 15.83 -11.93
CA LEU A 174 4.79 14.83 -10.98
C LEU A 174 6.31 14.88 -10.82
N ASP A 175 7.06 14.89 -11.92
CA ASP A 175 8.53 14.86 -11.87
C ASP A 175 9.09 16.15 -11.23
N LEU A 176 8.44 17.30 -11.45
CA LEU A 176 8.76 18.55 -10.75
C LEU A 176 8.41 18.50 -9.25
N ALA A 177 7.25 17.93 -8.88
CA ALA A 177 6.88 17.76 -7.48
C ALA A 177 7.80 16.75 -6.73
N VAL A 178 8.31 15.72 -7.42
CA VAL A 178 9.35 14.82 -6.90
C VAL A 178 10.66 15.56 -6.67
N ALA A 179 11.09 16.41 -7.61
CA ALA A 179 12.28 17.25 -7.43
C ALA A 179 12.12 18.23 -6.24
N ALA A 180 10.95 18.89 -6.13
CA ALA A 180 10.65 19.76 -5.01
C ALA A 180 10.67 19.02 -3.67
N HIS A 181 10.05 17.84 -3.57
CA HIS A 181 10.09 16.97 -2.38
C HIS A 181 11.52 16.61 -1.95
N GLN A 182 12.42 16.35 -2.91
CA GLN A 182 13.83 16.08 -2.62
C GLN A 182 14.60 17.28 -2.02
N THR A 183 14.11 18.52 -2.24
CA THR A 183 14.71 19.72 -1.63
C THR A 183 14.17 20.05 -0.23
N ILE A 184 13.02 19.46 0.17
CA ILE A 184 12.43 19.71 1.49
C ILE A 184 13.29 19.02 2.57
N PRO A 185 13.78 19.75 3.59
CA PRO A 185 14.58 19.14 4.66
C PRO A 185 13.78 18.10 5.44
N ARG A 186 14.37 16.91 5.63
CA ARG A 186 13.78 15.85 6.45
C ARG A 186 13.71 16.28 7.91
N SER A 187 12.51 16.64 8.37
CA SER A 187 12.24 17.07 9.74
C SER A 187 11.99 15.88 10.67
N VAL A 188 12.41 15.99 11.93
CA VAL A 188 12.01 15.07 13.02
C VAL A 188 10.54 15.31 13.43
N LYS A 189 9.97 16.45 13.02
CA LYS A 189 8.56 16.82 13.18
C LYS A 189 8.01 17.21 11.79
N PRO A 190 7.52 16.28 10.98
CA PRO A 190 6.98 16.60 9.67
C PRO A 190 5.67 17.38 9.78
N THR A 191 5.37 18.20 8.77
CA THR A 191 4.09 18.89 8.65
C THR A 191 3.02 17.97 8.06
N LEU A 192 1.74 18.33 8.22
CA LEU A 192 0.66 17.66 7.49
C LEU A 192 0.83 17.84 5.97
N ASN A 193 1.37 18.98 5.50
CA ASN A 193 1.68 19.21 4.09
C ASN A 193 2.71 18.22 3.55
N GLN A 194 3.79 17.95 4.28
CA GLN A 194 4.77 16.92 3.90
C GLN A 194 4.08 15.55 3.77
N CYS A 195 3.25 15.15 4.74
CA CYS A 195 2.52 13.89 4.69
C CYS A 195 1.56 13.79 3.48
N LEU A 196 0.84 14.88 3.18
CA LEU A 196 -0.07 14.98 2.03
C LEU A 196 0.70 14.93 0.71
N LEU A 197 1.78 15.72 0.57
CA LEU A 197 2.65 15.73 -0.61
C LEU A 197 3.15 14.32 -0.91
N THR A 198 3.76 13.64 0.07
CA THR A 198 4.30 12.29 -0.13
C THR A 198 3.20 11.28 -0.48
N PHE A 199 1.99 11.42 0.07
CA PHE A 199 0.85 10.61 -0.36
C PHE A 199 0.46 10.89 -1.83
N PHE A 200 0.36 12.14 -2.25
CA PHE A 200 0.04 12.49 -3.64
C PHE A 200 1.09 11.96 -4.61
N LEU A 201 2.39 12.03 -4.25
CA LEU A 201 3.47 11.41 -5.02
C LEU A 201 3.31 9.89 -5.11
N TYR A 202 2.97 9.20 -4.01
CA TYR A 202 2.60 7.78 -4.04
C TYR A 202 1.45 7.50 -5.01
N ALA A 203 0.36 8.25 -4.92
CA ALA A 203 -0.84 8.02 -5.73
C ALA A 203 -0.55 8.16 -7.23
N CYS A 204 0.22 9.17 -7.63
CA CYS A 204 0.65 9.36 -9.01
C CYS A 204 1.55 8.22 -9.51
N GLN A 205 2.53 7.79 -8.70
CA GLN A 205 3.44 6.70 -9.07
C GLN A 205 2.73 5.35 -9.14
N ALA A 206 1.73 5.12 -8.28
CA ALA A 206 0.85 3.96 -8.35
C ALA A 206 -0.03 3.99 -9.61
N ARG A 207 -0.59 5.15 -9.96
CA ARG A 207 -1.40 5.36 -11.18
C ARG A 207 -0.61 5.12 -12.47
N LEU A 208 0.69 5.39 -12.46
CA LEU A 208 1.64 5.13 -13.55
C LEU A 208 2.24 3.71 -13.54
N SER A 209 1.77 2.81 -12.67
CA SER A 209 2.32 1.45 -12.49
C SER A 209 3.83 1.42 -12.15
N ARG A 210 4.39 2.50 -11.60
CA ARG A 210 5.79 2.61 -11.18
C ARG A 210 5.96 1.99 -9.79
N HIS A 211 5.65 0.69 -9.66
CA HIS A 211 5.39 0.00 -8.39
C HIS A 211 6.47 0.19 -7.30
N SER A 212 7.75 0.11 -7.67
CA SER A 212 8.86 0.32 -6.73
C SER A 212 8.90 1.75 -6.18
N GLN A 213 8.64 2.75 -7.02
CA GLN A 213 8.62 4.16 -6.60
C GLN A 213 7.36 4.47 -5.77
N ALA A 214 6.22 3.87 -6.13
CA ALA A 214 5.02 3.91 -5.31
C ALA A 214 5.26 3.30 -3.92
N PHE A 215 5.96 2.17 -3.81
CA PHE A 215 6.29 1.57 -2.51
C PHE A 215 7.19 2.47 -1.66
N ILE A 216 8.20 3.12 -2.26
CA ILE A 216 9.08 4.07 -1.57
C ILE A 216 8.28 5.23 -0.97
N PHE A 217 7.46 5.92 -1.78
CA PHE A 217 6.66 7.04 -1.28
C PHE A 217 5.58 6.61 -0.30
N LEU A 218 4.98 5.43 -0.46
CA LEU A 218 4.01 4.91 0.50
C LEU A 218 4.66 4.64 1.86
N ARG A 219 5.85 4.02 1.88
CA ARG A 219 6.63 3.80 3.10
C ARG A 219 7.14 5.10 3.72
N GLU A 220 7.49 6.09 2.90
CA GLU A 220 7.83 7.43 3.39
C GLU A 220 6.61 8.11 4.02
N ALA A 221 5.46 8.14 3.34
CA ALA A 221 4.22 8.74 3.85
C ALA A 221 3.72 8.07 5.14
N THR A 222 3.78 6.74 5.26
CA THR A 222 3.45 6.06 6.52
C THR A 222 4.47 6.38 7.62
N THR A 223 5.76 6.54 7.31
CA THR A 223 6.79 6.95 8.28
C THR A 223 6.59 8.40 8.74
N LEU A 224 6.32 9.33 7.82
CA LEU A 224 6.03 10.73 8.14
C LEU A 224 4.78 10.83 9.03
N PHE A 225 3.74 10.02 8.76
CA PHE A 225 2.55 10.00 9.61
C PHE A 225 2.85 9.52 11.05
N HIS A 226 3.70 8.51 11.25
CA HIS A 226 4.11 8.09 12.60
C HIS A 226 4.92 9.17 13.35
N LEU A 227 5.60 10.08 12.64
CA LEU A 227 6.35 11.19 13.21
C LEU A 227 5.50 12.47 13.36
N LEU A 228 4.34 12.54 12.71
CA LEU A 228 3.40 13.64 12.80
C LEU A 228 2.86 13.74 14.24
N ARG A 229 2.95 14.93 14.82
CA ARG A 229 2.50 15.20 16.18
C ARG A 229 0.98 15.38 16.23
N PHE A 230 0.27 14.27 16.04
CA PHE A 230 -1.18 14.22 15.89
C PHE A 230 -1.97 14.92 17.01
N ASP A 231 -1.43 14.95 18.24
CA ASP A 231 -2.04 15.62 19.38
C ASP A 231 -1.77 17.12 19.49
N GLU A 232 -0.78 17.65 18.76
CA GLU A 232 -0.50 19.09 18.66
C GLU A 232 -1.30 19.76 17.52
N LEU A 233 -2.10 19.00 16.75
CA LEU A 233 -2.94 19.51 15.66
C LEU A 233 -4.26 20.13 16.17
N ASP A 234 -4.66 21.25 15.57
CA ASP A 234 -6.00 21.82 15.77
C ASP A 234 -7.12 20.90 15.25
N GLY A 235 -8.38 21.19 15.59
CA GLY A 235 -9.51 20.33 15.23
C GLY A 235 -9.69 20.05 13.73
N VAL A 236 -9.38 21.03 12.86
CA VAL A 236 -9.54 20.88 11.40
C VAL A 236 -8.39 20.07 10.83
N LEU A 237 -7.16 20.37 11.24
CA LEU A 237 -5.97 19.60 10.85
C LEU A 237 -6.01 18.17 11.39
N LYS A 238 -6.51 17.96 12.61
CA LYS A 238 -6.65 16.65 13.25
C LYS A 238 -7.73 15.80 12.55
N GLN A 239 -8.85 16.40 12.13
CA GLN A 239 -9.84 15.71 11.28
C GLN A 239 -9.22 15.28 9.94
N LEU A 240 -8.44 16.16 9.30
CA LEU A 240 -7.80 15.86 8.01
C LEU A 240 -6.71 14.78 8.14
N ALA A 241 -5.88 14.85 9.19
CA ALA A 241 -4.90 13.82 9.52
C ALA A 241 -5.57 12.48 9.86
N SER A 242 -6.74 12.48 10.51
CA SER A 242 -7.53 11.26 10.78
C SER A 242 -7.96 10.58 9.48
N ARG A 243 -8.40 11.38 8.49
CA ARG A 243 -8.76 10.87 7.15
C ARG A 243 -7.53 10.35 6.40
N LEU A 244 -6.39 11.05 6.48
CA LEU A 244 -5.12 10.63 5.89
C LEU A 244 -4.61 9.30 6.48
N PHE A 245 -4.70 9.09 7.80
CA PHE A 245 -4.35 7.81 8.43
C PHE A 245 -5.10 6.64 7.77
N TRP A 246 -6.42 6.76 7.65
CA TRP A 246 -7.26 5.70 7.11
C TRP A 246 -7.03 5.47 5.61
N VAL A 247 -6.78 6.54 4.83
CA VAL A 247 -6.36 6.44 3.43
C VAL A 247 -4.99 5.74 3.30
N LEU A 248 -4.03 6.04 4.17
CA LEU A 248 -2.74 5.34 4.21
C LEU A 248 -2.90 3.87 4.61
N VAL A 249 -3.77 3.55 5.56
CA VAL A 249 -4.11 2.16 5.96
C VAL A 249 -4.63 1.36 4.76
N ILE A 250 -5.62 1.89 4.03
CA ILE A 250 -6.18 1.27 2.81
C ILE A 250 -5.08 1.06 1.76
N SER A 251 -4.29 2.11 1.52
CA SER A 251 -3.23 2.13 0.50
C SER A 251 -2.12 1.13 0.80
N GLU A 252 -1.60 1.12 2.04
CA GLU A 252 -0.54 0.21 2.48
C GLU A 252 -0.99 -1.25 2.40
N ARG A 253 -2.22 -1.56 2.83
CA ARG A 253 -2.74 -2.92 2.84
C ARG A 253 -3.05 -3.44 1.44
N SER A 254 -3.67 -2.63 0.56
CA SER A 254 -3.87 -3.03 -0.84
C SER A 254 -2.54 -3.24 -1.57
N HIS A 255 -1.52 -2.41 -1.29
CA HIS A 255 -0.19 -2.56 -1.87
C HIS A 255 0.55 -3.80 -1.31
N ALA A 256 0.47 -4.04 0.01
CA ALA A 256 1.03 -5.21 0.66
C ALA A 256 0.50 -6.52 0.10
N ILE A 257 -0.83 -6.63 -0.05
CA ILE A 257 -1.49 -7.81 -0.62
C ILE A 257 -1.07 -8.04 -2.07
N ARG A 258 -1.07 -6.98 -2.89
CA ARG A 258 -0.77 -7.09 -4.34
C ARG A 258 0.68 -7.44 -4.62
N TYR A 259 1.63 -6.80 -3.92
CA TYR A 259 3.05 -6.86 -4.25
C TYR A 259 3.89 -7.69 -3.26
N ARG A 260 3.27 -8.37 -2.29
CA ARG A 260 3.93 -9.09 -1.17
C ARG A 260 4.96 -8.18 -0.49
N ARG A 261 4.44 -7.18 0.24
CA ARG A 261 5.23 -6.21 1.02
C ARG A 261 4.77 -6.22 2.48
N PRO A 262 5.68 -5.96 3.44
CA PRO A 262 5.28 -5.79 4.84
C PRO A 262 4.51 -4.49 5.03
N ILE A 263 3.62 -4.44 6.02
CA ILE A 263 2.94 -3.20 6.46
C ILE A 263 3.65 -2.57 7.67
N THR A 264 3.31 -1.33 7.99
CA THR A 264 3.83 -0.57 9.15
C THR A 264 2.72 0.04 9.99
N LEU A 265 1.65 0.56 9.37
CA LEU A 265 0.52 1.16 10.09
C LEU A 265 -0.33 0.09 10.78
N GLN A 266 -0.16 0.00 12.09
CA GLN A 266 -1.01 -0.81 12.96
C GLN A 266 -2.33 -0.07 13.24
N VAL A 267 -3.41 -0.82 13.36
CA VAL A 267 -4.69 -0.32 13.90
C VAL A 267 -4.77 -0.77 15.35
N THR A 268 -4.96 0.18 16.26
CA THR A 268 -4.94 0.02 17.72
C THR A 268 -6.14 0.75 18.34
N ASN A 269 -6.32 0.65 19.66
CA ASN A 269 -7.36 1.39 20.37
C ASN A 269 -7.15 2.92 20.32
N ASP A 270 -5.92 3.38 20.14
CA ASP A 270 -5.53 4.80 20.05
C ASP A 270 -5.61 5.36 18.62
N THR A 271 -6.02 4.53 17.66
CA THR A 271 -6.15 4.92 16.25
C THR A 271 -7.24 5.97 16.05
N PRO A 272 -7.03 6.99 15.19
CA PRO A 272 -8.03 8.04 14.96
C PRO A 272 -9.40 7.49 14.59
N ALA A 273 -10.45 7.91 15.30
CA ALA A 273 -11.82 7.50 15.02
C ALA A 273 -12.25 7.91 13.60
N LEU A 274 -13.06 7.08 12.96
CA LEU A 274 -13.61 7.37 11.65
C LEU A 274 -14.78 8.35 11.79
N ASP A 275 -14.59 9.58 11.32
CA ASP A 275 -15.64 10.60 11.24
C ASP A 275 -16.75 10.15 10.28
N THR A 276 -17.95 9.95 10.84
CA THR A 276 -19.16 9.48 10.14
C THR A 276 -20.22 10.57 9.95
N SER A 277 -19.85 11.85 10.14
CA SER A 277 -20.78 12.98 10.06
C SER A 277 -21.16 13.42 8.63
N ASP A 278 -20.36 13.07 7.63
CA ASP A 278 -20.53 13.44 6.21
C ASP A 278 -20.93 12.22 5.35
N PRO A 279 -22.23 12.01 5.03
CA PRO A 279 -22.69 10.86 4.26
C PRO A 279 -22.09 10.72 2.86
N SER A 280 -21.47 11.76 2.29
CA SER A 280 -20.77 11.65 0.99
C SER A 280 -19.56 10.72 1.06
N LEU A 281 -18.99 10.55 2.27
CA LEU A 281 -17.86 9.69 2.56
C LEU A 281 -18.25 8.23 2.85
N ALA A 282 -19.51 7.84 2.66
CA ALA A 282 -19.96 6.45 2.85
C ALA A 282 -19.10 5.42 2.09
N GLY A 283 -18.67 5.76 0.87
CA GLY A 283 -17.77 4.89 0.09
C GLY A 283 -16.37 4.74 0.71
N PHE A 284 -15.82 5.83 1.24
CA PHE A 284 -14.57 5.81 2.01
C PHE A 284 -14.70 4.99 3.30
N TRP A 285 -15.81 5.09 4.03
CA TRP A 285 -16.03 4.28 5.23
C TRP A 285 -16.07 2.78 4.93
N CYS A 286 -16.76 2.37 3.86
CA CYS A 286 -16.75 0.98 3.42
C CYS A 286 -15.34 0.50 3.02
N LEU A 287 -14.52 1.35 2.37
CA LEU A 287 -13.12 1.01 2.08
C LEU A 287 -12.29 0.83 3.35
N VAL A 288 -12.52 1.67 4.37
CA VAL A 288 -11.88 1.52 5.69
C VAL A 288 -12.28 0.19 6.32
N ASP A 289 -13.57 -0.14 6.37
CA ASP A 289 -14.06 -1.38 6.97
C ASP A 289 -13.57 -2.64 6.22
N LEU A 290 -13.39 -2.58 4.89
CA LEU A 290 -12.78 -3.66 4.09
C LEU A 290 -11.30 -3.92 4.44
N PHE A 291 -10.51 -2.89 4.71
CA PHE A 291 -9.07 -3.04 4.96
C PHE A 291 -8.67 -3.06 6.44
N ARG A 292 -9.49 -2.52 7.35
CA ARG A 292 -9.24 -2.53 8.80
C ARG A 292 -8.85 -3.92 9.37
N PRO A 293 -9.49 -5.05 9.01
CA PRO A 293 -9.13 -6.34 9.59
C PRO A 293 -7.83 -6.95 9.06
N VAL A 294 -7.24 -6.40 7.99
CA VAL A 294 -5.95 -6.86 7.45
C VAL A 294 -4.84 -6.37 8.39
N ASP A 295 -4.29 -7.25 9.22
CA ASP A 295 -3.26 -6.94 10.19
C ASP A 295 -1.87 -7.47 9.80
N THR A 296 -0.89 -7.32 10.69
CA THR A 296 0.49 -7.77 10.45
C THR A 296 0.58 -9.29 10.37
N SER A 297 -0.22 -10.03 11.14
CA SER A 297 -0.24 -11.50 11.11
C SER A 297 -0.82 -12.04 9.79
N PHE A 298 -1.89 -11.42 9.28
CA PHE A 298 -2.46 -11.70 7.97
C PHE A 298 -1.45 -11.43 6.85
N VAL A 299 -0.80 -10.26 6.86
CA VAL A 299 0.18 -9.88 5.83
C VAL A 299 1.42 -10.77 5.89
N ALA A 300 1.93 -11.10 7.08
CA ALA A 300 3.08 -11.99 7.24
C ALA A 300 2.78 -13.41 6.75
N ALA A 301 1.59 -13.95 7.05
CA ALA A 301 1.15 -15.24 6.52
C ALA A 301 0.98 -15.21 4.99
N LEU A 302 0.43 -14.12 4.44
CA LEU A 302 0.35 -13.89 3.00
C LEU A 302 1.74 -13.74 2.35
N ASN A 303 2.73 -13.19 3.03
CA ASN A 303 4.11 -13.08 2.54
C ASN A 303 4.92 -14.38 2.68
N HIS A 304 4.35 -15.43 3.29
CA HIS A 304 5.05 -16.66 3.67
C HIS A 304 6.25 -16.40 4.59
N GLU A 305 6.12 -15.43 5.50
CA GLU A 305 7.13 -15.11 6.51
C GLU A 305 7.26 -16.25 7.54
N LEU A 306 8.42 -16.34 8.20
CA LEU A 306 8.70 -17.36 9.21
C LEU A 306 7.96 -17.05 10.52
N LEU A 307 6.69 -17.46 10.57
CA LEU A 307 5.82 -17.31 11.73
C LEU A 307 6.09 -18.38 12.79
N ALA A 308 6.19 -17.95 14.05
CA ALA A 308 6.22 -18.87 15.19
C ALA A 308 4.88 -19.63 15.37
N THR A 309 3.76 -18.98 15.01
CA THR A 309 2.43 -19.59 14.90
C THR A 309 1.71 -18.99 13.67
N PRO A 310 1.13 -19.81 12.77
CA PRO A 310 0.30 -19.30 11.69
C PRO A 310 -1.01 -18.71 12.26
N PRO A 311 -1.67 -17.77 11.56
CA PRO A 311 -2.95 -17.22 12.00
C PRO A 311 -4.01 -18.33 12.05
N PRO A 312 -4.70 -18.53 13.18
CA PRO A 312 -5.70 -19.58 13.31
C PRO A 312 -6.92 -19.30 12.42
N LEU A 313 -7.67 -20.35 12.08
CA LEU A 313 -8.86 -20.26 11.23
C LEU A 313 -9.84 -19.17 11.71
N SER A 314 -10.12 -19.09 13.02
CA SER A 314 -11.00 -18.09 13.62
C SER A 314 -10.57 -16.63 13.38
N SER A 315 -9.26 -16.37 13.23
CA SER A 315 -8.77 -15.04 12.87
C SER A 315 -9.11 -14.72 11.40
N LEU A 316 -9.02 -15.70 10.50
CA LEU A 316 -9.43 -15.52 9.10
C LEU A 316 -10.95 -15.41 8.95
N ASP A 317 -11.72 -16.10 9.79
CA ASP A 317 -13.19 -16.00 9.83
C ASP A 317 -13.65 -14.62 10.31
N TYR A 318 -12.96 -14.03 11.30
CA TYR A 318 -13.16 -12.64 11.71
C TYR A 318 -12.87 -11.65 10.56
N VAL A 319 -11.75 -11.85 9.86
CA VAL A 319 -11.36 -11.02 8.70
C VAL A 319 -12.40 -11.11 7.59
N GLU A 320 -12.86 -12.31 7.24
CA GLU A 320 -13.91 -12.53 6.25
C GLU A 320 -15.24 -11.93 6.67
N THR A 321 -15.67 -12.14 7.92
CA THR A 321 -16.94 -11.59 8.45
C THR A 321 -16.94 -10.06 8.38
N THR A 322 -15.82 -9.43 8.75
CA THR A 322 -15.66 -7.97 8.67
C THR A 322 -15.72 -7.48 7.22
N ILE A 323 -15.03 -8.15 6.29
CA ILE A 323 -15.04 -7.81 4.85
C ILE A 323 -16.43 -8.00 4.23
N ASN A 324 -17.14 -9.07 4.57
CA ASN A 324 -18.47 -9.34 4.04
C ASN A 324 -19.52 -8.33 4.55
N THR A 325 -19.38 -7.85 5.79
CA THR A 325 -20.31 -6.90 6.42
C THR A 325 -19.99 -5.41 6.19
N ALA A 326 -18.82 -5.08 5.63
CA ALA A 326 -18.39 -3.70 5.36
C ALA A 326 -19.35 -2.88 4.49
N LEU A 327 -20.05 -3.52 3.53
CA LEU A 327 -20.99 -2.86 2.61
C LEU A 327 -22.43 -2.94 3.16
N LYS A 328 -22.78 -1.99 4.05
CA LYS A 328 -24.10 -1.93 4.70
C LYS A 328 -25.20 -1.57 3.68
N PRO A 329 -26.30 -2.36 3.56
CA PRO A 329 -27.37 -2.12 2.58
C PRO A 329 -28.11 -0.77 2.71
N THR A 330 -28.02 -0.13 3.88
CA THR A 330 -28.63 1.18 4.16
C THR A 330 -27.84 2.37 3.59
N LEU A 331 -26.59 2.17 3.17
CA LEU A 331 -25.74 3.22 2.63
C LEU A 331 -26.09 3.50 1.17
N ARG A 332 -26.36 4.77 0.85
CA ARG A 332 -26.46 5.24 -0.54
C ARG A 332 -25.04 5.44 -1.08
N LEU A 333 -24.70 4.66 -2.10
CA LEU A 333 -23.40 4.69 -2.77
C LEU A 333 -23.61 5.03 -4.24
N HIS A 334 -22.75 5.89 -4.79
CA HIS A 334 -22.71 6.12 -6.24
C HIS A 334 -22.16 4.88 -6.96
N ASP A 335 -22.48 4.70 -8.25
CA ASP A 335 -22.04 3.55 -9.03
C ASP A 335 -20.51 3.41 -9.09
N THR A 336 -19.78 4.53 -9.03
CA THR A 336 -18.31 4.56 -8.93
C THR A 336 -17.81 3.96 -7.61
N GLN A 337 -18.45 4.31 -6.49
CA GLN A 337 -18.14 3.75 -5.17
C GLN A 337 -18.54 2.27 -5.11
N LYS A 338 -19.73 1.92 -5.60
CA LYS A 338 -20.24 0.53 -5.63
C LYS A 338 -19.35 -0.39 -6.46
N ALA A 339 -18.87 0.05 -7.63
CA ALA A 339 -17.91 -0.69 -8.45
C ALA A 339 -16.62 -1.02 -7.69
N ASN A 340 -15.95 0.01 -7.17
CA ASN A 340 -14.69 -0.16 -6.43
C ASN A 340 -14.87 -1.07 -5.20
N LEU A 341 -15.92 -0.85 -4.43
CA LEU A 341 -16.21 -1.62 -3.22
C LEU A 341 -16.53 -3.09 -3.51
N ARG A 342 -17.37 -3.40 -4.51
CA ARG A 342 -17.74 -4.79 -4.84
C ARG A 342 -16.58 -5.59 -5.44
N ILE A 343 -15.81 -4.96 -6.33
CA ILE A 343 -14.61 -5.59 -6.92
C ILE A 343 -13.55 -5.80 -5.84
N THR A 344 -13.32 -4.83 -4.97
CA THR A 344 -12.34 -4.95 -3.87
C THR A 344 -12.78 -5.97 -2.80
N GLN A 345 -14.07 -6.01 -2.43
CA GLN A 345 -14.63 -7.02 -1.51
C GLN A 345 -14.44 -8.44 -2.06
N SER A 346 -14.79 -8.67 -3.33
CA SER A 346 -14.65 -9.98 -3.99
C SER A 346 -13.18 -10.40 -4.12
N TRP A 347 -12.29 -9.45 -4.43
CA TRP A 347 -10.85 -9.70 -4.45
C TRP A 347 -10.32 -10.10 -3.07
N LEU A 348 -10.71 -9.40 -2.00
CA LEU A 348 -10.30 -9.75 -0.64
C LEU A 348 -10.82 -11.13 -0.21
N ARG A 349 -12.05 -11.52 -0.57
CA ARG A 349 -12.57 -12.90 -0.38
C ARG A 349 -11.67 -13.94 -1.05
N VAL A 350 -11.24 -13.70 -2.30
CA VAL A 350 -10.28 -14.58 -3.00
C VAL A 350 -8.90 -14.61 -2.34
N ILE A 351 -8.41 -13.50 -1.78
CA ILE A 351 -7.13 -13.46 -1.06
C ILE A 351 -7.20 -14.29 0.25
N ILE A 352 -8.29 -14.15 1.03
CA ILE A 352 -8.53 -14.98 2.23
C ILE A 352 -8.60 -16.47 1.84
N TRP A 353 -9.30 -16.80 0.76
CA TRP A 353 -9.37 -18.17 0.25
C TRP A 353 -8.00 -18.72 -0.17
N LYS A 354 -7.18 -17.95 -0.89
CA LYS A 354 -5.80 -18.33 -1.24
C LYS A 354 -4.95 -18.56 0.02
N LEU A 355 -5.18 -17.80 1.09
CA LEU A 355 -4.51 -17.99 2.38
C LEU A 355 -4.98 -19.26 3.11
N ARG A 356 -6.29 -19.52 3.17
CA ARG A 356 -6.86 -20.77 3.71
C ARG A 356 -6.38 -22.00 2.94
N LEU A 357 -6.29 -21.92 1.60
CA LEU A 357 -5.73 -22.97 0.75
C LEU A 357 -4.26 -23.27 1.12
N HIS A 358 -3.44 -22.23 1.29
CA HIS A 358 -2.03 -22.37 1.67
C HIS A 358 -1.84 -22.95 3.07
N LEU A 359 -2.69 -22.58 4.03
CA LEU A 359 -2.66 -23.05 5.41
C LEU A 359 -3.33 -24.43 5.61
N GLY A 360 -3.90 -25.03 4.57
CA GLY A 360 -4.55 -26.34 4.64
C GLY A 360 -5.91 -26.34 5.35
N TYR A 361 -6.61 -25.20 5.35
CA TYR A 361 -7.91 -25.03 6.03
C TYR A 361 -9.13 -25.31 5.15
N LEU A 362 -8.95 -25.77 3.91
CA LEU A 362 -10.05 -26.07 2.99
C LEU A 362 -10.44 -27.55 3.02
N SER A 363 -11.73 -27.83 2.87
CA SER A 363 -12.30 -29.18 2.69
C SER A 363 -13.51 -29.15 1.76
N GLU A 364 -13.67 -30.19 0.95
CA GLU A 364 -14.87 -30.38 0.11
C GLU A 364 -16.14 -30.66 0.94
N THR A 365 -16.00 -31.13 2.18
CA THR A 365 -17.12 -31.47 3.07
C THR A 365 -17.37 -30.41 4.15
N ALA A 366 -16.84 -29.19 3.99
CA ALA A 366 -17.08 -28.11 4.93
C ALA A 366 -18.48 -27.50 4.72
N ASP A 367 -19.27 -27.37 5.79
CA ASP A 367 -20.61 -26.76 5.74
C ASP A 367 -20.54 -25.30 5.26
N GLN A 368 -19.53 -24.56 5.73
CA GLN A 368 -19.27 -23.18 5.33
C GLN A 368 -18.59 -23.14 3.96
N HIS A 369 -19.29 -22.59 2.96
CA HIS A 369 -18.82 -22.57 1.56
C HIS A 369 -17.46 -21.88 1.38
N SER A 370 -17.14 -20.87 2.19
CA SER A 370 -15.84 -20.17 2.16
C SER A 370 -14.65 -20.97 2.70
N LEU A 371 -14.90 -22.19 3.18
CA LEU A 371 -13.91 -23.21 3.53
C LEU A 371 -13.83 -24.33 2.46
N THR A 372 -14.51 -24.20 1.32
CA THR A 372 -14.45 -25.18 0.23
C THR A 372 -13.47 -24.77 -0.87
N TYR A 373 -13.07 -25.73 -1.71
CA TYR A 373 -12.25 -25.42 -2.89
C TYR A 373 -13.05 -24.69 -3.99
N ARG A 374 -14.39 -24.75 -3.98
CA ARG A 374 -15.26 -24.10 -4.98
C ARG A 374 -15.54 -22.63 -4.72
N TYR A 375 -15.18 -22.09 -3.54
CA TYR A 375 -15.54 -20.72 -3.16
C TYR A 375 -15.22 -19.61 -4.19
N PRO A 376 -14.11 -19.62 -4.95
CA PRO A 376 -13.88 -18.62 -6.00
C PRO A 376 -14.98 -18.54 -7.07
N ILE A 377 -15.70 -19.64 -7.33
CA ILE A 377 -16.86 -19.67 -8.25
C ILE A 377 -18.04 -18.90 -7.65
N GLU A 378 -18.33 -19.08 -6.36
CA GLU A 378 -19.36 -18.30 -5.64
C GLU A 378 -19.01 -16.81 -5.64
N VAL A 379 -17.75 -16.47 -5.35
CA VAL A 379 -17.25 -15.08 -5.38
C VAL A 379 -17.37 -14.47 -6.78
N ALA A 380 -17.14 -15.25 -7.85
CA ALA A 380 -17.31 -14.82 -9.22
C ALA A 380 -18.79 -14.54 -9.56
N LYS A 381 -19.70 -15.43 -9.17
CA LYS A 381 -21.14 -15.26 -9.34
C LYS A 381 -21.67 -14.01 -8.62
N ASP A 382 -21.27 -13.82 -7.36
CA ASP A 382 -21.61 -12.62 -6.57
C ASP A 382 -21.07 -11.33 -7.23
N LEU A 383 -19.86 -11.39 -7.78
CA LEU A 383 -19.26 -10.29 -8.51
C LEU A 383 -20.03 -9.96 -9.80
N THR A 384 -20.37 -10.96 -10.61
CA THR A 384 -21.21 -10.79 -11.81
C THR A 384 -22.54 -10.13 -11.44
N LEU A 385 -23.28 -10.73 -10.50
CA LEU A 385 -24.60 -10.25 -10.09
C LEU A 385 -24.58 -8.84 -9.48
N SER A 386 -23.51 -8.46 -8.77
CA SER A 386 -23.40 -7.15 -8.14
C SER A 386 -22.83 -6.04 -9.03
N THR A 387 -22.26 -6.37 -10.19
CA THR A 387 -21.61 -5.42 -11.11
C THR A 387 -22.24 -5.31 -12.50
N ARG A 388 -22.97 -6.33 -12.99
CA ARG A 388 -23.53 -6.35 -14.37
C ARG A 388 -24.41 -5.15 -14.74
N ASP A 389 -25.06 -4.57 -13.74
CA ASP A 389 -26.00 -3.45 -13.88
C ASP A 389 -25.31 -2.08 -13.68
N LEU A 390 -23.97 -2.04 -13.57
CA LEU A 390 -23.20 -0.80 -13.39
C LEU A 390 -22.68 -0.25 -14.73
N PRO A 391 -22.67 1.08 -14.94
CA PRO A 391 -22.01 1.69 -16.09
C PRO A 391 -20.51 1.36 -16.12
N ILE A 392 -19.97 0.97 -17.27
CA ILE A 392 -18.55 0.59 -17.40
C ILE A 392 -17.58 1.69 -16.94
N ASP A 393 -17.94 2.96 -17.17
CA ASP A 393 -17.15 4.11 -16.76
C ASP A 393 -17.01 4.22 -15.23
N SER A 394 -17.98 3.69 -14.48
CA SER A 394 -17.95 3.64 -13.01
C SER A 394 -16.85 2.70 -12.48
N VAL A 395 -16.45 1.72 -13.29
CA VAL A 395 -15.32 0.81 -13.04
C VAL A 395 -14.02 1.40 -13.62
N ARG A 396 -14.07 1.91 -14.86
CA ARG A 396 -12.91 2.42 -15.62
C ARG A 396 -12.16 3.54 -14.89
N VAL A 397 -12.87 4.45 -14.20
CA VAL A 397 -12.29 5.61 -13.51
C VAL A 397 -11.29 5.25 -12.40
N HIS A 398 -11.34 4.04 -11.85
CA HIS A 398 -10.39 3.59 -10.82
C HIS A 398 -9.06 3.05 -11.40
N GLY A 399 -8.97 2.95 -12.72
CA GLY A 399 -7.75 2.57 -13.43
C GLY A 399 -7.37 1.09 -13.33
N ILE A 400 -6.12 0.80 -13.70
CA ILE A 400 -5.56 -0.55 -13.83
C ILE A 400 -5.67 -1.39 -12.55
N GLY A 401 -5.71 -0.75 -11.37
CA GLY A 401 -5.79 -1.43 -10.08
C GLY A 401 -7.08 -2.24 -9.86
N LEU A 402 -8.18 -1.95 -10.58
CA LEU A 402 -9.36 -2.82 -10.58
C LEU A 402 -9.24 -3.95 -11.61
N THR A 403 -8.64 -3.68 -12.78
CA THR A 403 -8.29 -4.71 -13.78
C THR A 403 -7.42 -5.81 -13.15
N GLU A 404 -6.43 -5.42 -12.33
CA GLU A 404 -5.58 -6.33 -11.54
C GLU A 404 -6.39 -7.21 -10.57
N LYS A 405 -7.35 -6.62 -9.85
CA LYS A 405 -8.19 -7.33 -8.88
C LYS A 405 -9.13 -8.33 -9.58
N LEU A 406 -9.73 -7.93 -10.71
CA LEU A 406 -10.56 -8.80 -11.54
C LEU A 406 -9.74 -9.97 -12.12
N TYR A 407 -8.52 -9.71 -12.58
CA TYR A 407 -7.60 -10.76 -13.05
C TYR A 407 -7.28 -11.77 -11.94
N ASP A 408 -6.99 -11.31 -10.72
CA ASP A 408 -6.70 -12.20 -9.58
C ASP A 408 -7.87 -13.11 -9.19
N ILE A 409 -9.11 -12.66 -9.42
CA ILE A 409 -10.36 -13.42 -9.23
C ILE A 409 -10.56 -14.40 -10.39
N ALA A 410 -10.51 -13.94 -11.64
CA ALA A 410 -10.66 -14.78 -12.83
C ALA A 410 -9.63 -15.92 -12.86
N SER A 411 -8.37 -15.63 -12.52
CA SER A 411 -7.31 -16.63 -12.41
C SER A 411 -7.62 -17.68 -11.33
N ALA A 412 -8.20 -17.29 -10.19
CA ALA A 412 -8.63 -18.24 -9.17
C ALA A 412 -9.79 -19.12 -9.63
N VAL A 413 -10.75 -18.58 -10.40
CA VAL A 413 -11.84 -19.37 -11.02
C VAL A 413 -11.27 -20.40 -12.00
N VAL A 414 -10.33 -20.00 -12.86
CA VAL A 414 -9.66 -20.90 -13.82
C VAL A 414 -8.93 -22.04 -13.11
N ASP A 415 -8.20 -21.73 -12.03
CA ASP A 415 -7.50 -22.75 -11.23
C ASP A 415 -8.47 -23.75 -10.56
N VAL A 416 -9.64 -23.29 -10.12
CA VAL A 416 -10.68 -24.16 -9.53
C VAL A 416 -11.33 -25.04 -10.59
N LEU A 417 -11.81 -24.46 -11.69
CA LEU A 417 -12.45 -25.21 -12.80
C LEU A 417 -11.53 -26.30 -13.37
N ALA A 418 -10.21 -26.08 -13.36
CA ALA A 418 -9.23 -27.02 -13.86
C ALA A 418 -8.92 -28.20 -12.91
N ARG A 419 -9.21 -28.07 -11.61
CA ARG A 419 -8.71 -28.98 -10.57
C ARG A 419 -9.79 -29.57 -9.67
N VAL A 420 -10.99 -28.98 -9.66
CA VAL A 420 -12.09 -29.34 -8.77
C VAL A 420 -13.24 -29.92 -9.60
N PRO A 421 -13.64 -31.19 -9.39
CA PRO A 421 -14.68 -31.82 -10.20
C PRO A 421 -16.01 -31.07 -10.10
N MET A 422 -16.58 -30.71 -11.25
CA MET A 422 -17.88 -30.04 -11.32
C MET A 422 -19.00 -31.09 -11.28
N VAL A 423 -19.60 -31.28 -10.11
CA VAL A 423 -20.80 -32.12 -9.95
C VAL A 423 -22.01 -31.32 -10.46
N PRO A 424 -22.77 -31.81 -11.45
CA PRO A 424 -23.94 -31.10 -11.95
C PRO A 424 -24.99 -30.93 -10.84
N SER A 425 -25.48 -29.71 -10.67
CA SER A 425 -26.43 -29.33 -9.61
C SER A 425 -27.84 -29.88 -9.87
N SER A 426 -28.05 -31.17 -9.56
CA SER A 426 -29.32 -31.91 -9.66
C SER A 426 -29.95 -32.00 -11.07
N PRO A 427 -30.24 -33.21 -11.59
CA PRO A 427 -30.85 -33.37 -12.92
C PRO A 427 -32.31 -32.86 -13.05
N GLN A 428 -32.87 -32.24 -12.01
CA GLN A 428 -34.28 -31.86 -11.91
C GLN A 428 -34.53 -30.43 -11.39
N GLY A 429 -33.47 -29.61 -11.20
CA GLY A 429 -33.58 -28.24 -10.72
C GLY A 429 -33.43 -27.20 -11.84
N LEU A 430 -34.34 -26.20 -11.88
CA LEU A 430 -34.07 -24.96 -12.61
C LEU A 430 -32.83 -24.28 -12.01
N ALA A 431 -31.73 -24.23 -12.75
CA ALA A 431 -30.53 -23.53 -12.33
C ALA A 431 -30.76 -22.00 -12.34
N ILE A 432 -31.14 -21.44 -11.19
CA ILE A 432 -31.30 -19.99 -11.02
C ILE A 432 -29.90 -19.38 -10.87
N GLY A 433 -29.27 -19.05 -12.00
CA GLY A 433 -27.98 -18.37 -12.06
C GLY A 433 -27.27 -18.52 -13.41
N THR A 434 -26.19 -17.75 -13.57
CA THR A 434 -25.14 -17.95 -14.57
C THR A 434 -24.36 -19.24 -14.31
N SER A 435 -23.76 -19.82 -15.36
CA SER A 435 -22.77 -20.89 -15.19
C SER A 435 -21.42 -20.31 -14.71
N PRO A 436 -20.53 -21.10 -14.09
CA PRO A 436 -19.17 -20.67 -13.75
C PRO A 436 -18.36 -20.19 -14.97
N GLU A 437 -18.62 -20.77 -16.14
CA GLU A 437 -18.04 -20.37 -17.41
C GLU A 437 -18.62 -19.05 -17.93
N ASP A 438 -19.92 -18.81 -17.74
CA ASP A 438 -20.55 -17.51 -18.03
C ASP A 438 -19.99 -16.40 -17.13
N ASP A 439 -19.84 -16.67 -15.82
CA ASP A 439 -19.26 -15.72 -14.85
C ASP A 439 -17.80 -15.40 -15.18
N LEU A 440 -16.98 -16.41 -15.51
CA LEU A 440 -15.62 -16.19 -15.99
C LEU A 440 -15.59 -15.38 -17.29
N SER A 441 -16.51 -15.65 -18.22
CA SER A 441 -16.61 -14.93 -19.50
C SER A 441 -17.02 -13.47 -19.28
N TYR A 442 -17.96 -13.21 -18.37
CA TYR A 442 -18.34 -11.86 -17.96
C TYR A 442 -17.15 -11.11 -17.35
N ILE A 443 -16.42 -11.71 -16.40
CA ILE A 443 -15.25 -11.07 -15.77
C ILE A 443 -14.15 -10.80 -16.81
N ARG A 444 -13.90 -11.72 -17.75
CA ARG A 444 -12.95 -11.51 -18.85
C ARG A 444 -13.38 -10.35 -19.75
N ASN A 445 -14.65 -10.29 -20.16
CA ASN A 445 -15.17 -9.19 -20.97
C ASN A 445 -15.04 -7.85 -20.24
N LEU A 446 -15.31 -7.83 -18.93
CA LEU A 446 -15.10 -6.65 -18.10
C LEU A 446 -13.61 -6.24 -18.09
N ILE A 447 -12.68 -7.17 -17.84
CA ILE A 447 -11.22 -6.93 -17.90
C ILE A 447 -10.82 -6.26 -19.23
N VAL A 448 -11.27 -6.81 -20.36
CA VAL A 448 -10.94 -6.31 -21.72
C VAL A 448 -11.38 -4.84 -21.92
N THR A 449 -12.48 -4.40 -21.29
CA THR A 449 -13.00 -3.03 -21.42
C THR A 449 -12.34 -2.00 -20.48
N LEU A 450 -11.37 -2.42 -19.66
CA LEU A 450 -10.72 -1.63 -18.61
C LEU A 450 -9.24 -1.34 -18.90
N PRO A 451 -8.62 -0.34 -18.23
CA PRO A 451 -7.23 0.05 -18.49
C PRO A 451 -6.24 -1.09 -18.27
N GLY A 452 -5.35 -1.32 -19.23
CA GLY A 452 -4.42 -2.45 -19.26
C GLY A 452 -5.05 -3.82 -19.59
N GLY A 453 -6.37 -3.86 -19.83
CA GLY A 453 -7.12 -5.07 -20.12
C GLY A 453 -6.65 -5.77 -21.38
N VAL A 454 -6.82 -5.12 -22.54
CA VAL A 454 -6.36 -5.60 -23.85
C VAL A 454 -4.85 -5.82 -23.87
N ASP A 455 -4.09 -4.83 -23.40
CA ASP A 455 -2.63 -4.78 -23.60
C ASP A 455 -1.86 -5.79 -22.75
N ILE A 456 -2.41 -6.20 -21.60
CA ILE A 456 -1.73 -7.02 -20.59
C ILE A 456 -2.61 -8.20 -20.17
N TYR A 457 -3.71 -7.92 -19.45
CA TYR A 457 -4.39 -8.97 -18.65
C TYR A 457 -5.17 -9.98 -19.47
N ASP A 458 -5.71 -9.61 -20.63
CA ASP A 458 -6.41 -10.56 -21.50
C ASP A 458 -5.46 -11.64 -22.04
N SER A 459 -4.29 -11.23 -22.53
CA SER A 459 -3.28 -12.17 -23.04
C SER A 459 -2.80 -13.17 -21.97
N LEU A 460 -2.65 -12.70 -20.72
CA LEU A 460 -2.29 -13.52 -19.57
C LEU A 460 -3.42 -14.48 -19.19
N LEU A 461 -4.67 -14.00 -19.15
CA LEU A 461 -5.83 -14.81 -18.76
C LEU A 461 -6.15 -15.87 -19.82
N VAL A 462 -6.12 -15.53 -21.11
CA VAL A 462 -6.29 -16.48 -22.22
C VAL A 462 -5.19 -17.55 -22.19
N LYS A 463 -3.94 -17.17 -21.89
CA LYS A 463 -2.85 -18.13 -21.70
C LYS A 463 -3.10 -19.05 -20.51
N HIS A 464 -3.56 -18.54 -19.37
CA HIS A 464 -3.90 -19.35 -18.19
C HIS A 464 -5.05 -20.31 -18.50
N ILE A 465 -6.13 -19.84 -19.11
CA ILE A 465 -7.27 -20.67 -19.56
C ILE A 465 -6.78 -21.80 -20.47
N ARG A 466 -6.01 -21.51 -21.51
CA ARG A 466 -5.48 -22.53 -22.44
C ARG A 466 -4.58 -23.57 -21.76
N GLN A 467 -3.84 -23.17 -20.72
CA GLN A 467 -2.94 -24.06 -19.98
C GLN A 467 -3.65 -24.91 -18.92
N ALA A 468 -4.69 -24.38 -18.27
CA ALA A 468 -5.42 -25.04 -17.19
C ALA A 468 -6.65 -25.82 -17.69
N LEU A 469 -7.30 -25.33 -18.74
CA LEU A 469 -8.54 -25.85 -19.32
C LEU A 469 -8.37 -26.16 -20.83
N PRO A 470 -7.55 -27.16 -21.20
CA PRO A 470 -7.22 -27.46 -22.60
C PRO A 470 -8.43 -27.88 -23.46
N HIS A 471 -9.58 -28.20 -22.84
CA HIS A 471 -10.80 -28.62 -23.53
C HIS A 471 -11.85 -27.51 -23.71
N THR A 472 -11.65 -26.30 -23.17
CA THR A 472 -12.64 -25.19 -23.25
C THR A 472 -12.12 -23.96 -24.00
N ALA A 473 -10.94 -24.02 -24.60
CA ALA A 473 -10.42 -22.94 -25.41
C ALA A 473 -11.22 -22.78 -26.72
N PRO A 474 -11.75 -21.58 -27.05
CA PRO A 474 -12.25 -21.31 -28.39
C PRO A 474 -11.10 -21.34 -29.40
N ALA A 475 -11.41 -21.81 -30.60
CA ALA A 475 -10.50 -21.87 -31.76
C ALA A 475 -10.10 -20.46 -32.25
#